data_AF-A0A1G2WMT2-F1
#
_entry.id   AF-A0A1G2WMT2-F1
#
_cell.length_a   1.000
_cell.length_b   1.000
_cell.length_c   1.000
_cell.angle_alpha   90.00
_cell.angle_beta   90.00
_cell.angle_gamma   90.00
#
_symmetry.space_group_name_H-M   'P 1'
#
loop_
_entity.id
_entity.type
_entity.pdbx_description
1 polymer ?
#
loop_
_entity_poly.entity_id
_entity_poly.type
_entity_poly.pdbx_seq_one_letter_code
_entity_poly.pdbx_strand_id
1 'polypeptide(L)'
;MVIIHISADLKSVFERIGGMCFKAETILNLCMDGFMKNKVNLLDEANKVSQTARDEGNELRNLLSKKAAESDANKELLKSLLSIVSSIEMAITGLDSTLQHVRTKITEGILFSDKAVGEIRHLFKETLDILKTAGDTLVTKNEVLMKYVVDKYKNLSEIADVYAEEHEERLIKGLCEAKHSPAYLNIMDSIMTVIWHTKQALMRLFETK
;
A
#
# COMPACT_ATOMS: atom_id res chain seq x y z
N MET A 1 -4.90 0.37 -35.25
CA MET A 1 -5.16 1.12 -34.01
C MET A 1 -6.42 0.54 -33.38
N VAL A 2 -6.27 -0.51 -32.58
CA VAL A 2 -7.42 -1.23 -32.01
C VAL A 2 -7.75 -0.58 -30.67
N ILE A 3 -8.81 0.21 -30.66
CA ILE A 3 -9.42 0.68 -29.42
C ILE A 3 -10.03 -0.57 -28.77
N ILE A 4 -9.40 -1.04 -27.69
CA ILE A 4 -9.90 -2.16 -26.90
C ILE A 4 -11.25 -1.71 -26.30
N HIS A 5 -12.35 -2.19 -26.87
CA HIS A 5 -13.65 -2.17 -26.22
C HIS A 5 -13.56 -3.11 -25.01
N ILE A 6 -13.17 -2.54 -23.87
CA ILE A 6 -13.25 -3.19 -22.57
C ILE A 6 -14.74 -3.45 -22.33
N SER A 7 -15.14 -4.72 -22.22
CA SER A 7 -16.52 -5.07 -21.87
C SER A 7 -16.93 -4.37 -20.56
N ALA A 8 -18.22 -4.04 -20.39
CA ALA A 8 -18.70 -3.34 -19.20
C ALA A 8 -18.27 -4.04 -17.89
N ASP A 9 -18.20 -5.37 -17.90
CA ASP A 9 -17.70 -6.20 -16.82
C ASP A 9 -16.24 -5.89 -16.44
N LEU A 10 -15.35 -5.73 -17.42
CA LEU A 10 -13.93 -5.48 -17.17
C LEU A 10 -13.67 -4.05 -16.69
N LYS A 11 -14.48 -3.08 -17.12
CA LYS A 11 -14.42 -1.72 -16.59
C LYS A 11 -14.75 -1.71 -15.09
N SER A 12 -15.79 -2.46 -14.70
CA SER A 12 -16.16 -2.62 -13.29
C SER A 12 -15.05 -3.26 -12.45
N VAL A 13 -14.25 -4.17 -13.02
CA VAL A 13 -13.10 -4.77 -12.32
C VAL A 13 -12.05 -3.70 -11.98
N PHE A 14 -11.65 -2.87 -12.93
CA PHE A 14 -10.67 -1.82 -12.66
C PHE A 14 -11.17 -0.80 -11.63
N GLU A 15 -12.45 -0.43 -11.69
CA GLU A 15 -13.08 0.45 -10.71
C GLU A 15 -13.05 -0.16 -9.30
N ARG A 16 -13.32 -1.47 -9.18
CA ARG A 16 -13.25 -2.19 -7.89
C ARG A 16 -11.83 -2.29 -7.36
N ILE A 17 -10.82 -2.57 -8.20
CA ILE A 17 -9.40 -2.57 -7.80
C ILE A 17 -8.96 -1.16 -7.37
N GLY A 18 -9.35 -0.11 -8.11
CA GLY A 18 -9.12 1.28 -7.69
C GLY A 18 -9.77 1.58 -6.34
N GLY A 19 -10.99 1.07 -6.13
CA GLY A 19 -11.68 1.10 -4.85
C GLY A 19 -10.94 0.42 -3.70
N MET A 20 -10.14 -0.63 -3.96
CA MET A 20 -9.26 -1.22 -2.94
C MET A 20 -8.11 -0.28 -2.57
N CYS A 21 -7.57 0.49 -3.53
CA CYS A 21 -6.53 1.48 -3.26
C CYS A 21 -7.03 2.63 -2.39
N PHE A 22 -8.25 3.12 -2.61
CA PHE A 22 -8.86 4.14 -1.75
C PHE A 22 -9.17 3.61 -0.33
N LYS A 23 -9.52 2.33 -0.21
CA LYS A 23 -9.62 1.68 1.11
C LYS A 23 -8.25 1.59 1.79
N ALA A 24 -7.20 1.22 1.04
CA ALA A 24 -5.83 1.22 1.52
C ALA A 24 -5.37 2.62 2.00
N GLU A 25 -5.70 3.68 1.26
CA GLU A 25 -5.48 5.07 1.69
C GLU A 25 -6.19 5.36 3.02
N THR A 26 -7.46 4.95 3.14
CA THR A 26 -8.24 5.14 4.37
C THR A 26 -7.62 4.42 5.57
N ILE A 27 -7.17 3.17 5.38
CA ILE A 27 -6.47 2.37 6.40
C ILE A 27 -5.22 3.12 6.88
N LEU A 28 -4.40 3.60 5.95
CA LEU A 28 -3.17 4.31 6.29
C LEU A 28 -3.44 5.64 6.99
N ASN A 29 -4.48 6.38 6.58
CA ASN A 29 -4.84 7.65 7.21
C ASN A 29 -5.26 7.45 8.67
N LEU A 30 -6.06 6.41 8.95
CA LEU A 30 -6.42 6.01 10.32
C LEU A 30 -5.20 5.53 11.11
N CYS A 31 -4.30 4.78 10.48
CA CYS A 31 -3.04 4.35 11.08
C CYS A 31 -2.17 5.55 11.50
N MET A 32 -2.00 6.51 10.59
CA MET A 32 -1.25 7.74 10.81
C MET A 32 -1.84 8.54 11.97
N ASP A 33 -3.16 8.73 12.01
CA ASP A 33 -3.82 9.41 13.11
C ASP A 33 -3.67 8.64 14.43
N GLY A 34 -3.77 7.31 14.40
CA GLY A 34 -3.54 6.44 15.55
C GLY A 34 -2.11 6.58 16.10
N PHE A 35 -1.11 6.57 15.21
CA PHE A 35 0.30 6.78 15.55
C PHE A 35 0.53 8.16 16.18
N MET A 36 0.05 9.23 15.53
CA MET A 36 0.28 10.61 15.98
C MET A 36 -0.44 10.92 17.30
N LYS A 37 -1.65 10.37 17.50
CA LYS A 37 -2.48 10.64 18.68
C LYS A 37 -2.33 9.57 19.77
N ASN A 38 -1.52 8.53 19.54
CA ASN A 38 -1.40 7.34 20.38
C ASN A 38 -2.77 6.69 20.71
N LYS A 39 -3.62 6.51 19.69
CA LYS A 39 -5.00 6.03 19.83
C LYS A 39 -5.21 4.67 19.16
N VAL A 40 -5.28 3.61 19.98
CA VAL A 40 -5.48 2.23 19.51
C VAL A 40 -6.83 2.02 18.83
N ASN A 41 -7.88 2.71 19.27
CA ASN A 41 -9.22 2.58 18.68
C ASN A 41 -9.27 2.97 17.19
N LEU A 42 -8.40 3.90 16.75
CA LEU A 42 -8.28 4.26 15.33
C LEU A 42 -7.65 3.12 14.51
N LEU A 43 -6.79 2.32 15.13
CA LEU A 43 -6.24 1.11 14.50
C LEU A 43 -7.30 -0.01 14.40
N ASP A 44 -8.22 -0.09 15.36
CA ASP A 44 -9.36 -1.01 15.29
C ASP A 44 -10.32 -0.63 14.15
N GLU A 45 -10.54 0.67 13.93
CA GLU A 45 -11.29 1.17 12.77
C GLU A 45 -10.58 0.85 11.46
N ALA A 46 -9.26 1.06 11.39
CA ALA A 46 -8.46 0.71 10.22
C ALA A 46 -8.53 -0.78 9.88
N ASN A 47 -8.49 -1.67 10.88
CA ASN A 47 -8.64 -3.12 10.69
C ASN A 47 -9.99 -3.49 10.05
N LYS A 48 -11.08 -2.80 10.39
CA LYS A 48 -12.40 -3.04 9.76
C LYS A 48 -12.39 -2.69 8.27
N VAL A 49 -11.73 -1.59 7.92
CA VAL A 49 -11.55 -1.18 6.52
C VAL A 49 -10.65 -2.18 5.77
N SER A 50 -9.60 -2.68 6.41
CA SER A 50 -8.74 -3.75 5.87
C SER A 50 -9.53 -5.01 5.55
N GLN A 51 -10.37 -5.48 6.47
CA GLN A 51 -11.23 -6.65 6.22
C GLN A 51 -12.13 -6.43 5.00
N THR A 52 -12.77 -5.25 4.90
CA THR A 52 -13.61 -4.92 3.74
C THR A 52 -12.82 -4.92 2.43
N ALA A 53 -11.58 -4.43 2.44
CA ALA A 53 -10.71 -4.45 1.27
C ALA A 53 -10.28 -5.88 0.88
N ARG A 54 -10.04 -6.75 1.85
CA ARG A 54 -9.73 -8.17 1.62
C ARG A 54 -10.93 -8.94 1.07
N ASP A 55 -12.12 -8.67 1.56
CA ASP A 55 -13.35 -9.29 1.05
C ASP A 55 -13.58 -8.91 -0.42
N GLU A 56 -13.38 -7.64 -0.78
CA GLU A 56 -13.40 -7.16 -2.17
C GLU A 56 -12.36 -7.89 -3.05
N GLY A 57 -11.14 -8.06 -2.57
CA GLY A 57 -10.08 -8.81 -3.26
C GLY A 57 -10.46 -10.28 -3.50
N ASN A 58 -11.03 -10.94 -2.49
CA ASN A 58 -11.53 -12.31 -2.58
C ASN A 58 -12.62 -12.44 -3.65
N GLU A 59 -13.59 -11.53 -3.65
CA GLU A 59 -14.66 -11.51 -4.64
C GLU A 59 -14.14 -11.30 -6.06
N LEU A 60 -13.21 -10.36 -6.25
CA LEU A 60 -12.58 -10.10 -7.54
C LEU A 60 -11.83 -11.31 -8.08
N ARG A 61 -11.03 -11.99 -7.24
CA ARG A 61 -10.35 -13.23 -7.66
C ARG A 61 -11.36 -14.30 -8.07
N ASN A 62 -12.42 -14.50 -7.29
CA ASN A 62 -13.46 -15.47 -7.60
C ASN A 62 -14.16 -15.14 -8.94
N LEU A 63 -14.46 -13.88 -9.20
CA LEU A 63 -15.03 -13.41 -10.47
C LEU A 63 -14.07 -13.68 -11.64
N LEU A 64 -12.80 -13.29 -11.50
CA LEU A 64 -11.79 -13.44 -12.55
C LEU A 64 -11.50 -14.92 -12.85
N SER A 65 -11.45 -15.77 -11.82
CA SER A 65 -11.27 -17.22 -11.99
C SER A 65 -12.45 -17.87 -12.71
N LYS A 66 -13.69 -17.46 -12.41
CA LYS A 66 -14.88 -17.95 -13.14
C LYS A 66 -14.82 -17.54 -14.61
N LYS A 67 -14.51 -16.28 -14.91
CA LYS A 67 -14.33 -15.81 -16.28
C LYS A 67 -13.22 -16.54 -17.02
N ALA A 68 -12.13 -16.91 -16.34
CA ALA A 68 -11.02 -17.65 -16.96
C ALA A 68 -11.39 -19.08 -17.40
N ALA A 69 -12.50 -19.63 -16.89
CA ALA A 69 -13.01 -20.95 -17.29
C ALA A 69 -13.91 -20.88 -18.54
N GLU A 70 -14.31 -19.70 -18.99
CA GLU A 70 -15.10 -19.50 -20.22
C GLU A 70 -14.24 -19.79 -21.46
N SER A 71 -14.85 -20.39 -22.50
CA SER A 71 -14.14 -20.88 -23.69
C SER A 71 -13.54 -19.77 -24.57
N ASP A 72 -14.14 -18.59 -24.55
CA ASP A 72 -13.75 -17.39 -25.29
C ASP A 72 -12.97 -16.38 -24.43
N ALA A 73 -12.54 -16.78 -23.23
CA ALA A 73 -11.86 -15.91 -22.28
C ALA A 73 -10.49 -15.43 -22.79
N ASN A 74 -10.22 -14.12 -22.63
CA ASN A 74 -8.88 -13.57 -22.81
C ASN A 74 -8.00 -13.90 -21.60
N LYS A 75 -7.33 -15.06 -21.64
CA LYS A 75 -6.53 -15.60 -20.53
C LYS A 75 -5.37 -14.69 -20.10
N GLU A 76 -4.70 -14.03 -21.03
CA GLU A 76 -3.58 -13.13 -20.69
C GLU A 76 -4.05 -11.87 -19.96
N LEU A 77 -5.16 -11.27 -20.41
CA LEU A 77 -5.78 -10.15 -19.70
C LEU A 77 -6.22 -10.55 -18.28
N LEU A 78 -6.87 -11.70 -18.13
CA LEU A 78 -7.33 -12.20 -16.83
C LEU A 78 -6.16 -12.51 -15.89
N LYS A 79 -5.07 -13.09 -16.41
CA LYS A 79 -3.83 -13.32 -15.66
C LYS A 79 -3.21 -12.00 -15.18
N SER A 80 -3.21 -10.97 -16.04
CA SER A 80 -2.75 -9.64 -15.65
C SER A 80 -3.61 -9.04 -14.54
N LEU A 81 -4.94 -9.09 -14.69
CA LEU A 81 -5.88 -8.61 -13.68
C LEU A 81 -5.72 -9.32 -12.33
N LEU A 82 -5.58 -10.64 -12.33
CA LEU A 82 -5.31 -11.42 -11.12
C LEU A 82 -4.00 -10.97 -10.44
N SER A 83 -2.95 -10.75 -11.23
CA SER A 83 -1.66 -10.26 -10.73
C SER A 83 -1.75 -8.86 -10.13
N ILE A 84 -2.58 -7.98 -10.70
CA ILE A 84 -2.83 -6.63 -10.17
C ILE A 84 -3.57 -6.74 -8.84
N VAL A 85 -4.66 -7.53 -8.77
CA VAL A 85 -5.41 -7.77 -7.53
C VAL A 85 -4.47 -8.29 -6.42
N SER A 86 -3.70 -9.34 -6.71
CA SER A 86 -2.77 -9.91 -5.73
C SER A 86 -1.73 -8.89 -5.25
N SER A 87 -1.24 -8.02 -6.14
CA SER A 87 -0.30 -6.98 -5.74
C SER A 87 -0.94 -5.98 -4.77
N ILE A 88 -2.18 -5.52 -5.03
CA ILE A 88 -2.88 -4.63 -4.10
C ILE A 88 -3.17 -5.31 -2.75
N GLU A 89 -3.48 -6.61 -2.73
CA GLU A 89 -3.67 -7.36 -1.48
C GLU A 89 -2.40 -7.51 -0.66
N MET A 90 -1.26 -7.61 -1.33
CA MET A 90 0.02 -7.58 -0.64
C MET A 90 0.35 -6.18 -0.10
N ALA A 91 -0.07 -5.11 -0.77
CA ALA A 91 -0.01 -3.76 -0.21
C ALA A 91 -0.90 -3.64 1.04
N ILE A 92 -2.10 -4.20 1.03
CA ILE A 92 -2.98 -4.27 2.22
C ILE A 92 -2.32 -5.10 3.34
N THR A 93 -1.61 -6.17 3.00
CA THR A 93 -0.84 -6.96 3.98
C THR A 93 0.30 -6.14 4.60
N GLY A 94 0.97 -5.30 3.81
CA GLY A 94 1.92 -4.31 4.34
C GLY A 94 1.28 -3.36 5.34
N LEU A 95 0.08 -2.85 5.02
CA LEU A 95 -0.69 -1.98 5.93
C LEU A 95 -1.11 -2.68 7.22
N ASP A 96 -1.52 -3.96 7.16
CA ASP A 96 -1.85 -4.74 8.36
C ASP A 96 -0.63 -4.90 9.28
N SER A 97 0.55 -5.13 8.70
CA SER A 97 1.81 -5.13 9.45
C SER A 97 2.10 -3.75 10.06
N THR A 98 1.92 -2.66 9.31
CA THR A 98 2.07 -1.30 9.83
C THR A 98 1.14 -1.05 11.02
N LEU A 99 -0.14 -1.42 10.92
CA LEU A 99 -1.12 -1.32 12.01
C LEU A 99 -0.67 -2.08 13.25
N GLN A 100 -0.15 -3.30 13.07
CA GLN A 100 0.35 -4.11 14.18
C GLN A 100 1.56 -3.48 14.85
N HIS A 101 2.55 -2.98 14.09
CA HIS A 101 3.74 -2.35 14.66
C HIS A 101 3.42 -1.02 15.37
N VAL A 102 2.51 -0.21 14.79
CA VAL A 102 2.01 0.99 15.47
C VAL A 102 1.22 0.64 16.73
N ARG A 103 0.42 -0.42 16.72
CA ARG A 103 -0.28 -0.90 17.92
C ARG A 103 0.71 -1.26 19.01
N THR A 104 1.71 -2.09 18.70
CA THR A 104 2.78 -2.46 19.64
C THR A 104 3.45 -1.23 20.23
N LYS A 105 3.85 -0.26 19.40
CA LYS A 105 4.43 1.02 19.85
C LYS A 105 3.55 1.74 20.86
N ILE A 106 2.23 1.78 20.63
CA ILE A 106 1.29 2.48 21.52
C ILE A 106 1.07 1.69 22.81
N THR A 107 0.81 0.39 22.71
CA THR A 107 0.45 -0.46 23.86
C THR A 107 1.62 -0.69 24.81
N GLU A 108 2.84 -0.75 24.29
CA GLU A 108 4.06 -0.90 25.08
C GLU A 108 4.61 0.45 25.58
N GLY A 109 3.97 1.57 25.22
CA GLY A 109 4.42 2.90 25.63
C GLY A 109 5.76 3.31 25.03
N ILE A 110 6.11 2.78 23.86
CA ILE A 110 7.37 3.10 23.19
C ILE A 110 7.32 4.56 22.73
N LEU A 111 8.31 5.35 23.18
CA LEU A 111 8.47 6.74 22.79
C LEU A 111 9.47 6.84 21.65
N PHE A 112 9.07 7.58 20.61
CA PHE A 112 9.95 7.95 19.51
C PHE A 112 10.41 9.39 19.70
N SER A 113 11.61 9.71 19.23
CA SER A 113 12.08 11.09 19.15
C SER A 113 11.26 11.89 18.14
N ASP A 114 11.26 13.22 18.25
CA ASP A 114 10.58 14.09 17.28
C ASP A 114 11.05 13.87 15.85
N LYS A 115 12.35 13.57 15.67
CA LYS A 115 12.94 13.21 14.38
C LYS A 115 12.32 11.92 13.84
N ALA A 116 12.29 10.84 14.62
CA ALA A 116 11.68 9.56 14.22
C ALA A 116 10.18 9.69 13.91
N VAL A 117 9.44 10.47 14.73
CA VAL A 117 8.04 10.80 14.43
C VAL A 117 7.91 11.57 13.11
N GLY A 118 8.82 12.51 12.85
CA GLY A 118 8.88 13.28 11.59
C GLY A 118 9.13 12.41 10.37
N GLU A 119 10.07 11.48 10.45
CA GLU A 119 10.44 10.51 9.41
C GLU A 119 9.26 9.60 9.06
N ILE A 120 8.66 8.93 10.06
CA ILE A 120 7.49 8.06 9.85
C ILE A 120 6.29 8.84 9.30
N ARG A 121 6.03 10.05 9.84
CA ARG A 121 4.95 10.91 9.35
C ARG A 121 5.15 11.31 7.89
N HIS A 122 6.39 11.55 7.48
CA HIS A 122 6.71 11.85 6.08
C HIS A 122 6.39 10.66 5.19
N LEU A 123 6.87 9.46 5.55
CA LEU A 123 6.58 8.23 4.81
C LEU A 123 5.07 7.95 4.69
N PHE A 124 4.30 8.15 5.77
CA PHE A 124 2.84 8.03 5.73
C PHE A 124 2.18 8.97 4.73
N LYS A 125 2.56 10.26 4.74
CA LYS A 125 1.97 11.25 3.82
C LYS A 125 2.26 10.94 2.36
N GLU A 126 3.49 10.56 2.06
CA GLU A 126 3.89 10.25 0.70
C GLU A 126 3.24 8.95 0.21
N THR A 127 3.07 7.96 1.10
CA THR A 127 2.36 6.72 0.79
C THR A 127 0.86 6.93 0.57
N LEU A 128 0.22 7.84 1.33
CA LEU A 128 -1.18 8.22 1.09
C LEU A 128 -1.39 8.75 -0.32
N ASP A 129 -0.51 9.65 -0.76
CA ASP A 129 -0.57 10.22 -2.10
C ASP A 129 -0.33 9.17 -3.20
N ILE A 130 0.59 8.22 -2.97
CA ILE A 130 0.79 7.06 -3.86
C ILE A 130 -0.47 6.20 -3.96
N LEU A 131 -1.10 5.84 -2.83
CA LEU A 131 -2.28 4.97 -2.82
C LEU A 131 -3.46 5.62 -3.53
N LYS A 132 -3.69 6.92 -3.27
CA LYS A 132 -4.71 7.70 -3.96
C LYS A 132 -4.45 7.76 -5.47
N THR A 133 -3.23 8.13 -5.85
CA THR A 133 -2.85 8.24 -7.27
C THR A 133 -2.91 6.89 -7.98
N ALA A 134 -2.60 5.79 -7.29
CA ALA A 134 -2.75 4.44 -7.83
C ALA A 134 -4.22 4.08 -8.07
N GLY A 135 -5.12 4.44 -7.15
CA GLY A 135 -6.57 4.30 -7.35
C GLY A 135 -7.05 5.04 -8.59
N ASP A 136 -6.66 6.32 -8.72
CA ASP A 136 -6.99 7.13 -9.90
C ASP A 136 -6.39 6.55 -11.19
N THR A 137 -5.16 6.02 -11.12
CA THR A 137 -4.48 5.38 -12.26
C THR A 137 -5.22 4.13 -12.73
N LEU A 138 -5.71 3.29 -11.82
CA LEU A 138 -6.45 2.08 -12.16
C LEU A 138 -7.78 2.39 -12.85
N VAL A 139 -8.48 3.44 -12.39
CA VAL A 139 -9.76 3.87 -12.96
C VAL A 139 -9.56 4.54 -14.33
N THR A 140 -8.60 5.46 -14.43
CA THR A 140 -8.41 6.31 -15.62
C THR A 140 -7.47 5.73 -16.66
N LYS A 141 -6.62 4.77 -16.26
CA LYS A 141 -5.52 4.20 -17.06
C LYS A 141 -4.54 5.26 -17.57
N ASN A 142 -4.36 6.34 -16.80
CA ASN A 142 -3.48 7.42 -17.15
C ASN A 142 -2.00 7.05 -16.90
N GLU A 143 -1.23 6.91 -17.97
CA GLU A 143 0.20 6.54 -17.90
C GLU A 143 1.06 7.61 -17.19
N VAL A 144 0.65 8.89 -17.21
CA VAL A 144 1.35 9.96 -16.49
C VAL A 144 1.27 9.74 -14.99
N LEU A 145 0.09 9.35 -14.48
CA LEU A 145 -0.10 9.04 -13.06
C LEU A 145 0.69 7.79 -12.64
N MET A 146 0.78 6.79 -13.52
CA MET A 146 1.64 5.62 -13.27
C MET A 146 3.12 6.02 -13.14
N LYS A 147 3.64 6.83 -14.07
CA LYS A 147 5.03 7.30 -14.02
C LYS A 147 5.32 8.07 -12.74
N TYR A 148 4.39 8.94 -12.34
CA TYR A 148 4.46 9.66 -11.07
C TYR A 148 4.62 8.72 -9.87
N VAL A 149 3.80 7.67 -9.78
CA VAL A 149 3.90 6.68 -8.68
C VAL A 149 5.23 5.91 -8.72
N VAL A 150 5.69 5.52 -9.92
CA VAL A 150 6.97 4.82 -10.09
C VAL A 150 8.16 5.68 -9.64
N ASP A 151 8.16 6.96 -10.01
CA ASP A 151 9.24 7.87 -9.63
C ASP A 151 9.17 8.22 -8.14
N LYS A 152 7.97 8.38 -7.56
CA LYS A 152 7.80 8.51 -6.11
C LYS A 152 8.34 7.31 -5.35
N TYR A 153 8.10 6.09 -5.82
CA TYR A 153 8.67 4.89 -5.19
C TYR A 153 10.20 4.94 -5.13
N LYS A 154 10.88 5.31 -6.23
CA LYS A 154 12.34 5.39 -6.26
C LYS A 154 12.85 6.39 -5.22
N ASN A 155 12.29 7.59 -5.23
CA ASN A 155 12.67 8.66 -4.31
C ASN A 155 12.43 8.24 -2.84
N LEU A 156 11.30 7.61 -2.55
CA LEU A 156 10.99 7.16 -1.18
C LEU A 156 11.85 5.99 -0.73
N SER A 157 12.26 5.11 -1.64
CA SER A 157 13.20 4.03 -1.32
C SER A 157 14.53 4.60 -0.87
N GLU A 158 15.07 5.57 -1.63
CA GLU A 158 16.32 6.26 -1.26
C GLU A 158 16.20 7.00 0.07
N ILE A 159 15.06 7.66 0.31
CA ILE A 159 14.79 8.35 1.59
C ILE A 159 14.69 7.37 2.76
N ALA A 160 14.05 6.22 2.56
CA ALA A 160 13.94 5.19 3.60
C ALA A 160 15.31 4.59 3.96
N ASP A 161 16.18 4.37 2.97
CA ASP A 161 17.55 3.92 3.18
C ASP A 161 18.34 4.95 4.02
N VAL A 162 18.23 6.25 3.68
CA VAL A 162 18.86 7.33 4.47
C VAL A 162 18.30 7.36 5.91
N TYR A 163 16.99 7.17 6.09
CA TYR A 163 16.39 7.13 7.43
C TYR A 163 16.84 5.92 8.25
N ALA A 164 17.11 4.78 7.61
CA ALA A 164 17.70 3.61 8.26
C ALA A 164 19.13 3.91 8.72
N GLU A 165 19.98 4.46 7.84
CA GLU A 165 21.36 4.83 8.15
C GLU A 165 21.43 5.88 9.28
N GLU A 166 20.62 6.94 9.19
CA GLU A 166 20.55 7.96 10.26
C GLU A 166 20.10 7.34 11.59
N HIS A 167 19.22 6.35 11.57
CA HIS A 167 18.80 5.63 12.77
C HIS A 167 19.91 4.77 13.37
N GLU A 168 20.69 4.08 12.54
CA GLU A 168 21.87 3.32 12.97
C GLU A 168 22.92 4.24 13.62
N GLU A 169 23.17 5.41 13.05
CA GLU A 169 24.05 6.40 13.67
C GLU A 169 23.55 6.83 15.05
N ARG A 170 22.24 7.06 15.19
CA ARG A 170 21.63 7.43 16.49
C ARG A 170 21.78 6.31 17.52
N LEU A 171 21.69 5.04 17.09
CA LEU A 171 21.96 3.88 17.95
C LEU A 171 23.41 3.83 18.41
N ILE A 172 24.38 3.99 17.49
CA ILE A 172 25.81 4.00 17.81
C ILE A 172 26.15 5.11 18.81
N LYS A 173 25.53 6.29 18.65
CA LYS A 173 25.70 7.46 19.53
C LYS A 173 24.95 7.32 20.88
N GLY A 174 24.21 6.23 21.11
CA GLY A 174 23.44 6.02 22.33
C GLY A 174 22.22 6.92 22.48
N LEU A 175 21.74 7.53 21.39
CA LEU A 175 20.57 8.42 21.36
C LEU A 175 19.25 7.65 21.23
N CYS A 176 19.31 6.35 20.92
CA CYS A 176 18.17 5.47 20.81
C CYS A 176 18.35 4.22 21.68
N GLU A 177 17.27 3.76 22.30
CA GLU A 177 17.28 2.49 23.04
C GLU A 177 17.21 1.32 22.05
N ALA A 178 18.25 0.47 22.04
CA ALA A 178 18.39 -0.63 21.10
C ALA A 178 17.16 -1.58 21.06
N LYS A 179 16.54 -1.85 22.22
CA LYS A 179 15.32 -2.68 22.31
C LYS A 179 14.11 -2.11 21.56
N HIS A 180 14.08 -0.80 21.28
CA HIS A 180 13.00 -0.11 20.60
C HIS A 180 13.27 0.09 19.11
N SER A 181 14.50 -0.17 18.65
CA SER A 181 14.89 -0.09 17.24
C SER A 181 13.96 -0.90 16.31
N PRO A 182 13.59 -2.16 16.64
CA PRO A 182 12.72 -2.94 15.76
C PRO A 182 11.36 -2.30 15.52
N ALA A 183 10.80 -1.58 16.51
CA ALA A 183 9.51 -0.93 16.34
C ALA A 183 9.54 0.17 15.27
N TYR A 184 10.64 0.92 15.19
CA TYR A 184 10.84 1.95 14.16
C TYR A 184 11.06 1.33 12.77
N LEU A 185 12.01 0.41 12.66
CA LEU A 185 12.38 -0.22 11.39
C LEU A 185 11.22 -1.02 10.79
N ASN A 186 10.49 -1.80 11.61
CA ASN A 186 9.36 -2.58 11.12
C ASN A 186 8.22 -1.71 10.58
N ILE A 187 7.97 -0.53 11.17
CA ILE A 187 6.98 0.41 10.62
C ILE A 187 7.45 0.88 9.24
N MET A 188 8.70 1.31 9.11
CA MET A 188 9.28 1.78 7.84
C MET A 188 9.26 0.69 6.76
N ASP A 189 9.72 -0.52 7.07
CA ASP A 189 9.76 -1.65 6.14
C ASP A 189 8.37 -2.07 5.67
N SER A 190 7.40 -2.08 6.59
CA SER A 190 6.01 -2.37 6.25
C SER A 190 5.42 -1.33 5.30
N ILE A 191 5.73 -0.03 5.48
CA ILE A 191 5.33 1.03 4.53
C ILE A 191 6.00 0.82 3.16
N MET A 192 7.30 0.49 3.13
CA MET A 192 8.00 0.24 1.87
C MET A 192 7.41 -0.97 1.12
N THR A 193 6.93 -1.97 1.84
CA THR A 193 6.16 -3.09 1.28
C THR A 193 4.89 -2.60 0.58
N VAL A 194 4.13 -1.69 1.20
CA VAL A 194 2.92 -1.07 0.59
C VAL A 194 3.26 -0.38 -0.73
N ILE A 195 4.29 0.48 -0.71
CA ILE A 195 4.67 1.28 -1.88
C ILE A 195 5.16 0.36 -3.01
N TRP A 196 6.02 -0.61 -2.69
CA TRP A 196 6.56 -1.55 -3.68
C TRP A 196 5.44 -2.30 -4.39
N HIS A 197 4.51 -2.89 -3.65
CA HIS A 197 3.41 -3.65 -4.22
C HIS A 197 2.42 -2.79 -5.00
N THR A 198 2.16 -1.57 -4.54
CA THR A 198 1.34 -0.59 -5.28
C THR A 198 1.97 -0.28 -6.64
N LYS A 199 3.28 -0.03 -6.67
CA LYS A 199 4.03 0.15 -7.92
C LYS A 199 3.93 -1.08 -8.83
N GLN A 200 4.11 -2.29 -8.31
CA GLN A 200 4.02 -3.51 -9.12
C GLN A 200 2.64 -3.65 -9.79
N ALA A 201 1.57 -3.35 -9.06
CA ALA A 201 0.21 -3.36 -9.60
C ALA A 201 0.07 -2.41 -10.81
N LEU A 202 0.61 -1.19 -10.69
CA LEU A 202 0.56 -0.21 -11.78
C LEU A 202 1.47 -0.60 -12.95
N MET A 203 2.69 -1.09 -12.71
CA MET A 203 3.56 -1.55 -13.80
C MET A 203 2.86 -2.64 -14.62
N ARG A 204 2.25 -3.61 -13.94
CA ARG A 204 1.51 -4.71 -14.56
C ARG A 204 0.32 -4.25 -15.42
N LEU A 205 -0.36 -3.18 -15.00
CA LEU A 205 -1.44 -2.56 -15.76
C LEU A 205 -0.98 -2.07 -17.14
N PHE A 206 0.26 -1.58 -17.27
CA PHE A 206 0.79 -1.02 -18.53
C PHE A 206 1.70 -1.97 -19.31
N GLU A 207 2.07 -3.13 -18.75
CA GLU A 207 2.78 -4.22 -19.46
C GLU A 207 1.90 -4.93 -20.51
N THR A 208 0.57 -4.84 -20.39
CA THR A 208 -0.39 -5.55 -21.26
C THR A 208 -0.74 -4.81 -22.56
N LYS A 209 0.15 -3.92 -23.03
CA LYS A 209 0.00 -3.22 -24.32
C LYS A 209 0.43 -4.06 -25.51
#